data_AF-F0Z509-F1
#
_entry.id   AF-F0Z509-F1
#
_cell.length_a   1.000
_cell.length_b   1.000
_cell.length_c   1.000
_cell.angle_alpha   90.00
_cell.angle_beta   90.00
_cell.angle_gamma   90.00
#
_symmetry.space_group_name_H-M   'P 1'
#
loop_
_entity.id
_entity.type
_entity.pdbx_description
1 polymer ?
#
loop_
_entity_poly.entity_id
_entity_poly.type
_entity_poly.pdbx_seq_one_letter_code
_entity_poly.pdbx_strand_id
1 'polypeptide(L)'
;MNFIRKHQKAVLITGFVVILLVFLAYWQRQTTLSNATATKLKDEPRKSGEAVSTFYYDQLTAKEAAVYDLMKEKLDNMEGGTVTFPEAMSGPEYLRVTTALEDEGYNYFYGFYDIPMTEDNIYVKYKESDLTTVKDKVITKAILFLSCAEGINQAGNYGKDGEVQNLAEVQEGLSVNLEEKLEEIVKTQNETEEILGSIMEGLPSDYGEKKAVDYFLSWLDENVSFASNIEEDASSVSSMEEVFDGVYIYNSLSALTEHKATALGYAKILSELCGRAGMESHVVLGTWNKSRSVQESYVFCAVSMNGQTIYVDASGAKGSDLGNQKYLTQQEAVNHMKFVEYFVYD
;
A
#
# COMPACT_ATOMS: atom_id res chain seq x y z
N MET A 1 34.70 -44.84 1.63
CA MET A 1 34.95 -45.55 0.35
C MET A 1 34.45 -47.00 0.28
N ASN A 2 34.33 -47.76 1.38
CA ASN A 2 33.83 -49.17 1.33
C ASN A 2 32.34 -49.33 0.97
N PHE A 3 31.48 -48.36 1.31
CA PHE A 3 30.05 -48.43 0.99
C PHE A 3 29.77 -48.30 -0.52
N ILE A 4 30.42 -47.34 -1.19
CA ILE A 4 30.28 -47.08 -2.63
C ILE A 4 30.77 -48.29 -3.45
N ARG A 5 31.85 -48.95 -3.03
CA ARG A 5 32.34 -50.18 -3.68
C ARG A 5 31.41 -51.39 -3.51
N LYS A 6 30.68 -51.48 -2.38
CA LYS A 6 29.79 -52.62 -2.07
C LYS A 6 28.38 -52.47 -2.66
N HIS A 7 27.95 -51.23 -2.95
CA HIS A 7 26.60 -50.90 -3.43
C HIS A 7 26.60 -50.06 -4.73
N GLN A 8 27.53 -50.32 -5.66
CA GLN A 8 27.68 -49.55 -6.91
C GLN A 8 26.38 -49.41 -7.72
N LYS A 9 25.56 -50.46 -7.80
CA LYS A 9 24.26 -50.41 -8.48
C LYS A 9 23.27 -49.47 -7.81
N ALA A 10 23.22 -49.45 -6.48
CA ALA A 10 22.36 -48.55 -5.73
C ALA A 10 22.80 -47.09 -5.92
N VAL A 11 24.11 -46.82 -5.89
CA VAL A 11 24.66 -45.47 -6.14
C VAL A 11 24.34 -44.97 -7.54
N LEU A 12 24.44 -45.84 -8.57
CA LEU A 12 24.06 -45.49 -9.94
C LEU A 12 22.56 -45.22 -10.09
N ILE A 13 21.71 -46.04 -9.47
CA ILE A 13 20.25 -45.85 -9.48
C ILE A 13 19.89 -44.54 -8.76
N THR A 14 20.45 -44.29 -7.57
CA THR A 14 20.23 -43.04 -6.84
C THR A 14 20.70 -41.83 -7.67
N GLY A 15 21.87 -41.91 -8.31
CA GLY A 15 22.37 -40.86 -9.19
C GLY A 15 21.41 -40.58 -10.36
N PHE A 16 20.89 -41.63 -10.99
CA PHE A 16 19.91 -41.51 -12.08
C PHE A 16 18.58 -40.90 -11.60
N VAL A 17 18.09 -41.31 -10.43
CA VAL A 17 16.87 -40.75 -9.82
C VAL A 17 17.06 -39.26 -9.51
N VAL A 18 18.21 -38.86 -8.97
CA VAL A 18 18.51 -37.43 -8.71
C VAL A 18 18.54 -36.64 -10.01
N ILE A 19 19.20 -37.14 -11.05
CA ILE A 19 19.23 -36.48 -12.37
C ILE A 19 17.81 -36.35 -12.95
N LEU A 20 16.99 -37.41 -12.84
CA LEU A 20 15.62 -37.41 -13.31
C LEU A 20 14.76 -36.39 -12.54
N LEU A 21 14.92 -36.30 -11.21
CA LEU A 21 14.23 -35.30 -10.39
C LEU A 21 14.66 -33.87 -10.74
N VAL A 22 15.94 -33.63 -10.98
CA VAL A 22 16.44 -32.32 -11.46
C VAL A 22 15.86 -31.97 -12.82
N PHE A 23 15.80 -32.94 -13.74
CA PHE A 23 15.21 -32.75 -15.06
C PHE A 23 13.70 -32.46 -14.98
N LEU A 24 12.96 -33.21 -14.15
CA LEU A 24 11.54 -32.96 -13.90
C LEU A 24 11.30 -31.59 -13.26
N ALA A 25 12.11 -31.20 -12.26
CA ALA A 25 12.03 -29.89 -11.64
C ALA A 25 12.34 -28.76 -12.63
N TYR A 26 13.34 -28.93 -13.49
CA TYR A 26 13.65 -27.99 -14.57
C TYR A 26 12.50 -27.89 -15.58
N TRP A 27 11.95 -29.03 -16.02
CA TRP A 27 10.85 -29.05 -16.98
C TRP A 27 9.57 -28.43 -16.41
N GLN A 28 9.27 -28.73 -15.15
CA GLN A 28 8.15 -28.12 -14.44
C GLN A 28 8.35 -26.60 -14.32
N ARG A 29 9.54 -26.14 -13.93
CA ARG A 29 9.88 -24.70 -13.88
C ARG A 29 9.70 -24.01 -15.24
N GLN A 30 10.21 -24.61 -16.32
CA GLN A 30 10.05 -24.04 -17.66
C GLN A 30 8.58 -23.96 -18.08
N THR A 31 7.79 -24.98 -17.73
CA THR A 31 6.34 -25.01 -18.01
C THR A 31 5.58 -23.97 -17.19
N THR A 32 5.98 -23.72 -15.94
CA THR A 32 5.43 -22.64 -15.12
C THR A 32 5.78 -21.27 -15.71
N LEU A 33 7.05 -21.05 -16.09
CA LEU A 33 7.50 -19.78 -16.66
C LEU A 33 6.82 -19.47 -18.00
N SER A 34 6.68 -20.45 -18.89
CA SER A 34 6.02 -20.25 -20.19
C SER A 34 4.50 -20.02 -20.08
N ASN A 35 3.90 -20.43 -18.97
CA ASN A 35 2.49 -20.18 -18.69
C ASN A 35 2.27 -18.93 -17.83
N ALA A 36 3.34 -18.32 -17.31
CA ALA A 36 3.24 -17.16 -16.46
C ALA A 36 2.64 -15.98 -17.21
N THR A 37 1.79 -15.23 -16.51
CA THR A 37 1.07 -14.06 -17.05
C THR A 37 2.02 -13.08 -17.72
N ALA A 38 3.18 -12.81 -17.11
CA ALA A 38 4.22 -11.94 -17.66
C ALA A 38 4.61 -12.27 -19.13
N THR A 39 4.65 -13.56 -19.50
CA THR A 39 5.06 -14.01 -20.85
C THR A 39 3.95 -13.92 -21.90
N LYS A 40 2.71 -13.74 -21.46
CA LYS A 40 1.52 -13.65 -22.33
C LYS A 40 1.11 -12.21 -22.62
N LEU A 41 1.56 -11.26 -21.79
CA LEU A 41 1.31 -9.84 -21.99
C LEU A 41 2.05 -9.34 -23.24
N LYS A 42 1.35 -8.54 -24.05
CA LYS A 42 1.93 -7.90 -25.23
C LYS A 42 2.25 -6.45 -24.89
N ASP A 43 3.23 -5.92 -25.59
CA ASP A 43 3.61 -4.51 -25.49
C ASP A 43 2.72 -3.65 -26.40
N GLU A 44 1.42 -3.56 -26.04
CA GLU A 44 0.45 -2.73 -26.77
C GLU A 44 0.69 -1.24 -26.49
N PRO A 45 0.29 -0.32 -27.39
CA PRO A 45 0.47 1.11 -27.17
C PRO A 45 -0.28 1.60 -25.92
N ARG A 46 0.36 2.50 -25.15
CA ARG A 46 -0.26 3.21 -24.03
C ARG A 46 -1.27 4.25 -24.52
N LYS A 47 -2.22 4.65 -23.66
CA LYS A 47 -3.10 5.79 -23.98
C LYS A 47 -2.30 7.09 -23.96
N SER A 48 -2.78 8.10 -24.67
CA SER A 48 -2.18 9.43 -24.69
C SER A 48 -2.63 10.25 -23.48
N GLY A 49 -1.70 10.95 -22.83
CA GLY A 49 -1.97 11.81 -21.67
C GLY A 49 -1.92 11.03 -20.36
N GLU A 50 -2.00 11.74 -19.25
CA GLU A 50 -1.99 11.14 -17.91
C GLU A 50 -3.34 10.48 -17.60
N ALA A 51 -3.30 9.33 -16.92
CA ALA A 51 -4.45 8.67 -16.34
C ALA A 51 -4.46 8.94 -14.83
N VAL A 52 -5.49 9.64 -14.37
CA VAL A 52 -5.73 9.85 -12.93
C VAL A 52 -6.65 8.74 -12.45
N SER A 53 -6.24 8.05 -11.38
CA SER A 53 -7.06 7.02 -10.75
C SER A 53 -8.11 7.66 -9.86
N THR A 54 -9.38 7.34 -10.11
CA THR A 54 -10.53 7.69 -9.26
C THR A 54 -11.19 6.44 -8.65
N PHE A 55 -10.48 5.31 -8.64
CA PHE A 55 -11.06 3.98 -8.41
C PHE A 55 -11.80 3.84 -7.07
N TYR A 56 -11.24 4.37 -5.98
CA TYR A 56 -11.85 4.31 -4.67
C TYR A 56 -12.88 5.42 -4.49
N TYR A 57 -12.58 6.63 -4.95
CA TYR A 57 -13.50 7.77 -4.88
C TYR A 57 -14.82 7.50 -5.61
N ASP A 58 -14.77 6.90 -6.81
CA ASP A 58 -15.96 6.59 -7.62
C ASP A 58 -16.90 5.57 -6.96
N GLN A 59 -16.41 4.83 -5.96
CA GLN A 59 -17.20 3.86 -5.19
C GLN A 59 -17.83 4.46 -3.93
N LEU A 60 -17.49 5.70 -3.58
CA LEU A 60 -18.06 6.39 -2.43
C LEU A 60 -19.51 6.80 -2.72
N THR A 61 -20.38 6.63 -1.73
CA THR A 61 -21.70 7.26 -1.73
C THR A 61 -21.56 8.79 -1.61
N ALA A 62 -22.59 9.54 -1.98
CA ALA A 62 -22.57 11.01 -1.86
C ALA A 62 -22.23 11.49 -0.43
N LYS A 63 -22.66 10.75 0.60
CA LYS A 63 -22.33 11.03 2.00
C LYS A 63 -20.84 10.82 2.27
N GLU A 64 -20.29 9.71 1.81
CA GLU A 64 -18.87 9.37 2.00
C GLU A 64 -17.97 10.33 1.22
N ALA A 65 -18.34 10.69 0.00
CA ALA A 65 -17.62 11.67 -0.82
C ALA A 65 -17.56 13.04 -0.12
N ALA A 66 -18.65 13.51 0.50
CA ALA A 66 -18.65 14.76 1.26
C ALA A 66 -17.70 14.72 2.47
N VAL A 67 -17.56 13.57 3.13
CA VAL A 67 -16.59 13.39 4.22
C VAL A 67 -15.17 13.30 3.67
N TYR A 68 -14.94 12.58 2.57
CA TYR A 68 -13.67 12.53 1.86
C TYR A 68 -13.19 13.93 1.50
N ASP A 69 -14.05 14.74 0.85
CA ASP A 69 -13.70 16.08 0.38
C ASP A 69 -13.32 16.99 1.56
N LEU A 70 -14.07 16.92 2.67
CA LEU A 70 -13.74 17.62 3.90
C LEU A 70 -12.38 17.18 4.45
N MET A 71 -12.14 15.87 4.52
CA MET A 71 -10.92 15.32 5.10
C MET A 71 -9.69 15.65 4.25
N LYS A 72 -9.86 15.62 2.92
CA LYS A 72 -8.87 16.02 1.93
C LYS A 72 -8.54 17.50 2.03
N GLU A 73 -9.56 18.37 2.13
CA GLU A 73 -9.37 19.82 2.29
C GLU A 73 -8.52 20.14 3.53
N LYS A 74 -8.75 19.44 4.65
CA LYS A 74 -7.96 19.60 5.88
C LYS A 74 -6.50 19.17 5.70
N LEU A 75 -6.25 18.09 4.97
CA LEU A 75 -4.89 17.66 4.62
C LEU A 75 -4.21 18.69 3.72
N ASP A 76 -4.88 19.15 2.65
CA ASP A 76 -4.36 20.14 1.71
C ASP A 76 -4.01 21.47 2.38
N ASN A 77 -4.85 21.90 3.33
CA ASN A 77 -4.64 23.14 4.08
C ASN A 77 -3.74 22.96 5.32
N MET A 78 -3.28 21.73 5.59
CA MET A 78 -2.51 21.36 6.78
C MET A 78 -3.19 21.81 8.09
N GLU A 79 -4.50 21.61 8.19
CA GLU A 79 -5.33 21.98 9.34
C GLU A 79 -5.60 20.77 10.24
N GLY A 80 -4.66 20.50 11.16
CA GLY A 80 -4.73 19.35 12.06
C GLY A 80 -5.74 19.46 13.21
N GLY A 81 -5.86 18.38 13.97
CA GLY A 81 -6.73 18.28 15.14
C GLY A 81 -8.04 17.52 14.88
N THR A 82 -9.06 17.79 15.69
CA THR A 82 -10.35 17.09 15.64
C THR A 82 -11.19 17.59 14.47
N VAL A 83 -11.54 16.68 13.58
CA VAL A 83 -12.41 16.94 12.44
C VAL A 83 -13.76 16.29 12.69
N THR A 84 -14.82 17.11 12.74
CA THR A 84 -16.20 16.63 12.89
C THR A 84 -16.82 16.41 11.53
N PHE A 85 -17.43 15.24 11.34
CA PHE A 85 -18.06 14.84 10.08
C PHE A 85 -19.48 15.41 9.97
N PRO A 86 -19.93 15.78 8.77
CA PRO A 86 -21.29 16.29 8.54
C PRO A 86 -22.38 15.27 8.89
N GLU A 87 -22.08 13.98 8.71
CA GLU A 87 -22.99 12.88 9.03
C GLU A 87 -22.23 11.73 9.69
N ALA A 88 -22.91 11.02 10.61
CA ALA A 88 -22.34 9.85 11.26
C ALA A 88 -22.10 8.70 10.27
N MET A 89 -21.00 7.98 10.48
CA MET A 89 -20.58 6.84 9.69
C MET A 89 -20.53 5.56 10.52
N SER A 90 -20.83 4.44 9.87
CA SER A 90 -20.44 3.11 10.31
C SER A 90 -18.94 2.89 10.08
N GLY A 91 -18.37 1.86 10.70
CA GLY A 91 -16.96 1.54 10.51
C GLY A 91 -16.59 1.23 9.04
N PRO A 92 -17.38 0.43 8.28
CA PRO A 92 -17.11 0.22 6.85
C PRO A 92 -17.20 1.49 5.99
N GLU A 93 -18.09 2.43 6.32
CA GLU A 93 -18.16 3.72 5.61
C GLU A 93 -16.90 4.56 5.90
N TYR A 94 -16.47 4.62 7.16
CA TYR A 94 -15.23 5.31 7.56
C TYR A 94 -14.00 4.69 6.87
N LEU A 95 -13.88 3.35 6.87
CA LEU A 95 -12.78 2.65 6.21
C LEU A 95 -12.70 2.93 4.71
N ARG A 96 -13.85 2.98 4.00
CA ARG A 96 -13.86 3.36 2.58
C ARG A 96 -13.30 4.77 2.38
N VAL A 97 -13.73 5.74 3.19
CA VAL A 97 -13.27 7.13 3.08
C VAL A 97 -11.77 7.22 3.37
N THR A 98 -11.28 6.63 4.45
CA THR A 98 -9.86 6.69 4.80
C THR A 98 -8.98 5.94 3.81
N THR A 99 -9.39 4.76 3.34
CA THR A 99 -8.64 4.03 2.31
C THR A 99 -8.60 4.81 0.98
N ALA A 100 -9.71 5.47 0.59
CA ALA A 100 -9.69 6.32 -0.60
C ALA A 100 -8.71 7.50 -0.44
N LEU A 101 -8.63 8.12 0.74
CA LEU A 101 -7.68 9.21 1.01
C LEU A 101 -6.23 8.74 1.01
N GLU A 102 -5.96 7.56 1.57
CA GLU A 102 -4.60 7.04 1.72
C GLU A 102 -4.08 6.47 0.39
N ASP A 103 -4.90 5.73 -0.36
CA ASP A 103 -4.43 4.88 -1.45
C ASP A 103 -4.74 5.40 -2.85
N GLU A 104 -5.41 6.55 -2.96
CA GLU A 104 -5.70 7.22 -4.22
C GLU A 104 -4.92 8.55 -4.34
N GLY A 105 -3.99 8.60 -5.31
CA GLY A 105 -3.58 9.82 -6.03
C GLY A 105 -2.85 10.94 -5.28
N TYR A 106 -2.72 10.90 -3.95
CA TYR A 106 -2.14 12.01 -3.19
C TYR A 106 -1.01 11.60 -2.25
N ASN A 107 0.07 12.38 -2.27
CA ASN A 107 1.26 12.17 -1.44
C ASN A 107 1.10 12.79 -0.04
N TYR A 108 0.12 12.32 0.74
CA TYR A 108 -0.13 12.78 2.11
C TYR A 108 0.79 12.10 3.14
N PHE A 109 2.09 11.94 2.84
CA PHE A 109 3.05 11.32 3.77
C PHE A 109 3.19 12.05 5.11
N TYR A 110 2.68 13.26 5.20
CA TYR A 110 2.75 14.15 6.36
C TYR A 110 1.46 14.17 7.19
N GLY A 111 0.42 13.43 6.81
CA GLY A 111 -0.83 13.44 7.55
C GLY A 111 -1.67 12.18 7.42
N PHE A 112 -2.34 11.80 8.50
CA PHE A 112 -3.34 10.74 8.49
C PHE A 112 -4.39 10.93 9.57
N TYR A 113 -5.54 10.28 9.35
CA TYR A 113 -6.66 10.29 10.28
C TYR A 113 -6.66 9.06 11.16
N ASP A 114 -6.73 9.27 12.46
CA ASP A 114 -6.88 8.17 13.43
C ASP A 114 -7.79 8.59 14.58
N ILE A 115 -8.02 7.66 15.51
CA ILE A 115 -8.91 7.82 16.65
C ILE A 115 -10.32 8.23 16.18
N PRO A 116 -11.01 7.41 15.35
CA PRO A 116 -12.43 7.63 15.05
C PRO A 116 -13.27 7.58 16.34
N MET A 117 -14.10 8.59 16.54
CA MET A 117 -14.83 8.82 17.78
C MET A 117 -16.33 8.99 17.58
N THR A 118 -17.07 8.67 18.64
CA THR A 118 -18.49 9.00 18.77
C THR A 118 -18.73 10.47 19.10
N GLU A 119 -20.00 10.90 19.12
CA GLU A 119 -20.38 12.25 19.52
C GLU A 119 -19.87 12.59 20.92
N ASP A 120 -19.94 11.61 21.83
CA ASP A 120 -19.48 11.66 23.23
C ASP A 120 -17.95 11.45 23.38
N ASN A 121 -17.17 11.61 22.31
CA ASN A 121 -15.70 11.49 22.32
C ASN A 121 -15.17 10.11 22.75
N ILE A 122 -15.96 9.04 22.56
CA ILE A 122 -15.50 7.68 22.82
C ILE A 122 -14.73 7.18 21.61
N TYR A 123 -13.49 6.76 21.80
CA TYR A 123 -12.69 6.13 20.75
C TYR A 123 -13.31 4.78 20.35
N VAL A 124 -13.78 4.68 19.10
CA VAL A 124 -14.53 3.52 18.61
C VAL A 124 -13.68 2.25 18.62
N LYS A 125 -12.37 2.34 18.32
CA LYS A 125 -11.49 1.16 18.35
C LYS A 125 -10.99 0.79 19.75
N TYR A 126 -11.38 1.52 20.79
CA TYR A 126 -10.97 1.21 22.17
C TYR A 126 -11.47 -0.17 22.64
N LYS A 127 -12.68 -0.56 22.23
CA LYS A 127 -13.27 -1.88 22.54
C LYS A 127 -13.33 -2.80 21.32
N GLU A 128 -13.56 -2.26 20.13
CA GLU A 128 -13.68 -3.01 18.88
C GLU A 128 -12.50 -2.70 17.96
N SER A 129 -11.46 -3.53 17.99
CA SER A 129 -10.26 -3.28 17.17
C SER A 129 -10.54 -3.35 15.65
N ASP A 130 -11.60 -4.05 15.25
CA ASP A 130 -12.01 -4.23 13.86
C ASP A 130 -13.23 -3.36 13.52
N LEU A 131 -12.98 -2.25 12.84
CA LEU A 131 -14.01 -1.33 12.38
C LEU A 131 -15.01 -1.97 11.41
N THR A 132 -14.66 -3.05 10.70
CA THR A 132 -15.60 -3.70 9.78
C THR A 132 -16.82 -4.28 10.51
N THR A 133 -16.72 -4.50 11.83
CA THR A 133 -17.80 -5.03 12.68
C THR A 133 -18.74 -3.94 13.19
N VAL A 134 -18.34 -2.66 13.17
CA VAL A 134 -19.12 -1.52 13.67
C VAL A 134 -20.20 -1.14 12.65
N LYS A 135 -21.38 -1.74 12.77
CA LYS A 135 -22.50 -1.55 11.82
C LYS A 135 -23.32 -0.29 12.09
N ASP A 136 -23.38 0.14 13.35
CA ASP A 136 -24.12 1.34 13.71
C ASP A 136 -23.37 2.60 13.26
N LYS A 137 -24.13 3.62 12.83
CA LYS A 137 -23.57 4.91 12.40
C LYS A 137 -23.24 5.76 13.62
N VAL A 138 -22.09 5.48 14.23
CA VAL A 138 -21.66 6.11 15.49
C VAL A 138 -20.41 6.97 15.34
N ILE A 139 -19.65 6.84 14.26
CA ILE A 139 -18.43 7.62 14.05
C ILE A 139 -18.83 9.01 13.56
N THR A 140 -18.58 10.04 14.37
CA THR A 140 -18.98 11.43 14.08
C THR A 140 -17.79 12.36 13.91
N LYS A 141 -16.59 11.94 14.32
CA LYS A 141 -15.37 12.75 14.25
C LYS A 141 -14.14 11.85 14.29
N ALA A 142 -12.99 12.37 13.88
CA ALA A 142 -11.68 11.73 14.02
C ALA A 142 -10.60 12.78 14.27
N ILE A 143 -9.39 12.36 14.62
CA ILE A 143 -8.24 13.25 14.82
C ILE A 143 -7.34 13.16 13.59
N LEU A 144 -7.08 14.30 12.95
CA LEU A 144 -6.05 14.46 11.93
C LEU A 144 -4.71 14.76 12.61
N PHE A 145 -3.78 13.84 12.49
CA PHE A 145 -2.38 14.04 12.88
C PHE A 145 -1.61 14.57 11.68
N LEU A 146 -0.82 15.62 11.90
CA LEU A 146 0.09 16.19 10.91
C LEU A 146 1.51 16.16 11.45
N SER A 147 2.49 15.69 10.67
CA SER A 147 3.89 15.61 11.10
C SER A 147 4.46 16.99 11.46
N CYS A 148 3.93 18.06 10.87
CA CYS A 148 4.31 19.44 11.15
C CYS A 148 3.67 20.05 12.41
N ALA A 149 2.73 19.37 13.07
CA ALA A 149 2.07 19.91 14.24
C ALA A 149 3.04 20.04 15.45
N GLU A 150 2.98 21.17 16.16
CA GLU A 150 3.77 21.42 17.37
C GLU A 150 3.46 20.37 18.46
N GLY A 151 2.18 20.02 18.59
CA GLY A 151 1.69 19.02 19.54
C GLY A 151 1.59 17.60 18.99
N ILE A 152 2.35 17.21 17.95
CA ILE A 152 2.21 15.89 17.31
C ILE A 152 2.27 14.71 18.28
N ASN A 153 3.10 14.82 19.32
CA ASN A 153 3.27 13.79 20.34
C ASN A 153 2.20 13.84 21.46
N GLN A 154 1.24 14.76 21.39
CA GLN A 154 0.09 14.82 22.30
C GLN A 154 -0.93 13.75 21.88
N ALA A 155 -0.75 12.53 22.37
CA ALA A 155 -1.70 11.45 22.19
C ALA A 155 -2.97 11.64 23.06
N GLY A 156 -4.05 10.95 22.67
CA GLY A 156 -5.28 10.90 23.47
C GLY A 156 -5.05 10.21 24.82
N ASN A 157 -5.54 10.85 25.89
CA ASN A 157 -5.65 10.28 27.23
C ASN A 157 -7.00 9.58 27.36
N TYR A 158 -6.99 8.26 27.47
CA TYR A 158 -8.21 7.47 27.46
C TYR A 158 -8.72 7.17 28.87
N GLY A 159 -9.99 7.49 29.12
CA GLY A 159 -10.76 7.01 30.26
C GLY A 159 -10.97 5.49 30.21
N LYS A 160 -11.51 4.91 31.29
CA LYS A 160 -11.76 3.45 31.39
C LYS A 160 -12.79 2.94 30.38
N ASP A 161 -13.64 3.81 29.89
CA ASP A 161 -14.69 3.56 28.92
C ASP A 161 -14.26 3.86 27.47
N GLY A 162 -13.07 4.44 27.29
CA GLY A 162 -12.53 4.86 26.00
C GLY A 162 -12.78 6.33 25.66
N GLU A 163 -13.33 7.14 26.59
CA GLU A 163 -13.46 8.59 26.40
C GLU A 163 -12.09 9.26 26.27
N VAL A 164 -11.92 10.11 25.25
CA VAL A 164 -10.72 10.93 25.08
C VAL A 164 -10.82 12.17 25.98
N GLN A 165 -10.16 12.11 27.15
CA GLN A 165 -10.33 13.09 28.23
C GLN A 165 -9.62 14.43 27.99
N ASN A 166 -8.59 14.44 27.16
CA ASN A 166 -7.77 15.62 26.84
C ASN A 166 -8.00 16.14 25.42
N LEU A 167 -9.19 15.92 24.83
CA LEU A 167 -9.45 16.28 23.44
C LEU A 167 -9.22 17.77 23.12
N ALA A 168 -9.49 18.66 24.08
CA ALA A 168 -9.22 20.10 23.93
C ALA A 168 -7.71 20.40 23.83
N GLU A 169 -6.88 19.72 24.62
CA GLU A 169 -5.41 19.87 24.57
C GLU A 169 -4.88 19.32 23.24
N VAL A 170 -5.35 18.14 22.82
CA VAL A 170 -5.00 17.54 21.52
C VAL A 170 -5.40 18.47 20.37
N GLN A 171 -6.59 19.06 20.42
CA GLN A 171 -7.03 20.05 19.42
C GLN A 171 -6.11 21.26 19.36
N GLU A 172 -5.72 21.83 20.51
CA GLU A 172 -4.84 22.99 20.57
C GLU A 172 -3.46 22.65 20.00
N GLY A 173 -2.85 21.55 20.46
CA GLY A 173 -1.52 21.12 20.04
C GLY A 173 -1.43 20.74 18.57
N LEU A 174 -2.47 20.15 17.98
CA LEU A 174 -2.48 19.73 16.57
C LEU A 174 -2.91 20.84 15.60
N SER A 175 -3.41 21.97 16.10
CA SER A 175 -3.87 23.09 15.26
C SER A 175 -2.79 24.08 14.85
N VAL A 176 -1.59 23.96 15.43
CA VAL A 176 -0.46 24.87 15.19
C VAL A 176 0.67 24.07 14.55
N ASN A 177 1.16 24.55 13.40
CA ASN A 177 2.25 23.92 12.68
C ASN A 177 3.57 24.66 12.91
N LEU A 178 4.66 23.89 13.00
CA LEU A 178 6.03 24.38 13.05
C LEU A 178 6.50 24.75 11.63
N GLU A 179 6.93 25.99 11.43
CA GLU A 179 7.37 26.52 10.12
C GLU A 179 8.50 25.69 9.50
N GLU A 180 9.49 25.29 10.30
CA GLU A 180 10.59 24.41 9.85
C GLU A 180 10.08 23.09 9.27
N LYS A 181 9.10 22.44 9.93
CA LYS A 181 8.52 21.18 9.45
C LYS A 181 7.66 21.37 8.20
N LEU A 182 7.02 22.53 8.04
CA LEU A 182 6.30 22.87 6.81
C LEU A 182 7.26 22.98 5.63
N GLU A 183 8.41 23.64 5.83
CA GLU A 183 9.45 23.74 4.81
C GLU A 183 10.01 22.36 4.43
N GLU A 184 10.22 21.48 5.41
CA GLU A 184 10.64 20.08 5.18
C GLU A 184 9.62 19.32 4.33
N ILE A 185 8.32 19.41 4.64
CA ILE A 185 7.27 18.76 3.84
C ILE A 185 7.32 19.24 2.40
N VAL A 186 7.38 20.56 2.17
CA VAL A 186 7.43 21.14 0.83
C VAL A 186 8.69 20.68 0.08
N LYS A 187 9.83 20.63 0.78
CA LYS A 187 11.08 20.12 0.21
C LYS A 187 10.94 18.66 -0.24
N THR A 188 10.45 17.77 0.63
CA THR A 188 10.24 16.34 0.31
C THR A 188 9.24 16.16 -0.83
N GLN A 189 8.18 16.97 -0.91
CA GLN A 189 7.24 16.96 -2.03
C GLN A 189 7.94 17.29 -3.36
N ASN A 190 8.74 18.36 -3.39
CA ASN A 190 9.48 18.78 -4.58
C ASN A 190 10.53 17.74 -5.00
N GLU A 191 11.28 17.18 -4.05
CA GLU A 191 12.27 16.12 -4.33
C GLU A 191 11.60 14.85 -4.86
N THR A 192 10.44 14.48 -4.29
CA THR A 192 9.64 13.34 -4.79
C THR A 192 9.21 13.58 -6.24
N GLU A 193 8.72 14.77 -6.56
CA GLU A 193 8.28 15.14 -7.91
C GLU A 193 9.45 15.14 -8.90
N GLU A 194 10.62 15.63 -8.51
CA GLU A 194 11.84 15.61 -9.35
C GLU A 194 12.27 14.17 -9.69
N ILE A 195 12.21 13.26 -8.71
CA ILE A 195 12.52 11.84 -8.93
C ILE A 195 11.49 11.21 -9.88
N LEU A 196 10.19 11.39 -9.62
CA LEU A 196 9.12 10.88 -10.49
C LEU A 196 9.25 11.41 -11.92
N GLY A 197 9.51 12.72 -12.08
CA GLY A 197 9.78 13.36 -13.36
C GLY A 197 10.97 12.75 -14.08
N SER A 198 12.08 12.53 -13.36
CA SER A 198 13.29 11.91 -13.93
C SER A 198 13.06 10.47 -14.41
N ILE A 199 12.26 9.68 -13.69
CA ILE A 199 11.85 8.33 -14.13
C ILE A 199 11.04 8.43 -15.43
N MET A 200 10.10 9.37 -15.51
CA MET A 200 9.27 9.56 -16.70
C MET A 200 10.06 10.08 -17.91
N GLU A 201 11.04 10.97 -17.71
CA GLU A 201 11.95 11.43 -18.78
C GLU A 201 12.83 10.28 -19.32
N GLY A 202 13.19 9.33 -18.47
CA GLY A 202 13.96 8.15 -18.84
C GLY A 202 13.15 7.06 -19.56
N LEU A 203 11.81 7.12 -19.53
CA LEU A 203 10.95 6.12 -20.16
C LEU A 203 11.02 6.22 -21.71
N PRO A 204 11.44 5.16 -22.41
CA PRO A 204 11.51 5.20 -23.87
C PRO A 204 10.14 5.41 -24.53
N SER A 205 10.09 6.32 -25.50
CA SER A 205 8.83 6.69 -26.19
C SER A 205 8.16 5.55 -26.97
N ASP A 206 8.92 4.52 -27.36
CA ASP A 206 8.43 3.34 -28.06
C ASP A 206 7.97 2.22 -27.13
N TYR A 207 8.09 2.38 -25.81
CA TYR A 207 7.61 1.41 -24.84
C TYR A 207 6.09 1.49 -24.72
N GLY A 208 5.44 0.35 -25.01
CA GLY A 208 4.03 0.13 -24.75
C GLY A 208 3.76 -0.15 -23.27
N GLU A 209 2.57 -0.67 -22.97
CA GLU A 209 2.09 -0.94 -21.62
C GLU A 209 3.05 -1.84 -20.83
N LYS A 210 3.37 -3.01 -21.37
CA LYS A 210 4.16 -4.01 -20.64
C LYS A 210 5.60 -3.56 -20.41
N LYS A 211 6.26 -2.99 -21.43
CA LYS A 211 7.65 -2.54 -21.26
C LYS A 211 7.76 -1.31 -20.37
N ALA A 212 6.74 -0.45 -20.31
CA ALA A 212 6.72 0.66 -19.36
C ALA A 212 6.67 0.15 -17.91
N VAL A 213 5.80 -0.81 -17.61
CA VAL A 213 5.76 -1.43 -16.26
C VAL A 213 7.07 -2.16 -15.96
N ASP A 214 7.65 -2.90 -16.90
CA ASP A 214 8.97 -3.52 -16.69
C ASP A 214 10.06 -2.49 -16.40
N TYR A 215 10.07 -1.37 -17.11
CA TYR A 215 11.00 -0.27 -16.89
C TYR A 215 10.86 0.29 -15.47
N PHE A 216 9.64 0.58 -15.02
CA PHE A 216 9.40 1.09 -13.67
C PHE A 216 9.80 0.08 -12.60
N LEU A 217 9.46 -1.20 -12.76
CA LEU A 217 9.84 -2.26 -11.83
C LEU A 217 11.37 -2.42 -11.75
N SER A 218 12.07 -2.37 -12.88
CA SER A 218 13.54 -2.42 -12.89
C SER A 218 14.16 -1.20 -12.20
N TRP A 219 13.64 0.01 -12.47
CA TRP A 219 14.11 1.21 -11.78
C TRP A 219 13.91 1.09 -10.26
N LEU A 220 12.74 0.63 -9.82
CA LEU A 220 12.43 0.43 -8.40
C LEU A 220 13.33 -0.62 -7.75
N ASP A 221 13.57 -1.75 -8.42
CA ASP A 221 14.46 -2.81 -7.94
C ASP A 221 15.92 -2.33 -7.79
N GLU A 222 16.35 -1.37 -8.61
CA GLU A 222 17.71 -0.82 -8.60
C GLU A 222 17.90 0.32 -7.57
N ASN A 223 16.84 1.10 -7.29
CA ASN A 223 16.96 2.38 -6.57
C ASN A 223 16.24 2.41 -5.22
N VAL A 224 15.35 1.44 -4.93
CA VAL A 224 14.56 1.40 -3.71
C VAL A 224 14.75 0.06 -3.02
N SER A 225 15.00 0.09 -1.71
CA SER A 225 15.12 -1.09 -0.88
C SER A 225 13.79 -1.44 -0.19
N PHE A 226 13.52 -2.73 0.01
CA PHE A 226 12.31 -3.16 0.70
C PHE A 226 12.42 -2.90 2.21
N ALA A 227 11.46 -2.14 2.74
CA ALA A 227 11.29 -1.92 4.17
C ALA A 227 10.66 -3.15 4.83
N SER A 228 11.49 -4.15 5.18
CA SER A 228 11.07 -5.28 6.00
C SER A 228 10.90 -4.89 7.47
N ASN A 229 10.04 -5.61 8.18
CA ASN A 229 9.84 -5.53 9.64
C ASN A 229 9.27 -4.21 10.17
N ILE A 230 8.64 -3.42 9.31
CA ILE A 230 7.96 -2.17 9.71
C ILE A 230 6.90 -2.39 10.81
N GLU A 231 6.20 -3.54 10.83
CA GLU A 231 5.27 -3.86 11.92
C GLU A 231 5.97 -4.11 13.26
N GLU A 232 7.15 -4.75 13.25
CA GLU A 232 7.97 -4.93 14.46
C GLU A 232 8.55 -3.58 14.90
N ASP A 233 9.03 -2.77 13.96
CA ASP A 233 9.55 -1.42 14.21
C ASP A 233 8.44 -0.51 14.76
N ALA A 234 7.23 -0.58 14.21
CA ALA A 234 6.03 0.14 14.68
C ALA A 234 5.61 -0.28 16.09
N SER A 235 5.91 -1.52 16.52
CA SER A 235 5.66 -1.93 17.91
C SER A 235 6.66 -1.35 18.91
N SER A 236 7.76 -0.78 18.42
CA SER A 236 8.85 -0.19 19.20
C SER A 236 8.85 1.34 19.23
N VAL A 237 8.05 1.99 18.37
CA VAL A 237 7.90 3.45 18.38
C VAL A 237 7.15 3.91 19.62
N SER A 238 7.61 5.01 20.19
CA SER A 238 7.17 5.57 21.46
C SER A 238 6.36 6.87 21.31
N SER A 239 6.31 7.43 20.10
CA SER A 239 5.67 8.70 19.80
C SER A 239 5.04 8.70 18.40
N MET A 240 4.13 9.65 18.17
CA MET A 240 3.48 9.80 16.85
C MET A 240 4.46 10.32 15.80
N GLU A 241 5.40 11.16 16.20
CA GLU A 241 6.50 11.62 15.35
C GLU A 241 7.34 10.45 14.82
N GLU A 242 7.69 9.49 15.68
CA GLU A 242 8.41 8.28 15.28
C GLU A 242 7.58 7.38 14.34
N VAL A 243 6.24 7.41 14.42
CA VAL A 243 5.36 6.73 13.46
C VAL A 243 5.47 7.37 12.07
N PHE A 244 5.48 8.70 11.98
CA PHE A 244 5.63 9.38 10.70
C PHE A 244 6.98 9.06 10.05
N ASP A 245 8.06 9.27 10.79
CA ASP A 245 9.44 9.16 10.28
C ASP A 245 9.87 7.71 10.07
N GLY A 246 9.40 6.79 10.92
CA GLY A 246 9.84 5.40 10.95
C GLY A 246 8.96 4.43 10.17
N VAL A 247 7.71 4.80 9.87
CA VAL A 247 6.72 3.87 9.30
C VAL A 247 5.98 4.50 8.13
N TYR A 248 5.33 5.64 8.37
CA TYR A 248 4.33 6.17 7.44
C TYR A 248 4.95 6.74 6.16
N ILE A 249 6.13 7.37 6.25
CA ILE A 249 6.84 7.90 5.08
C ILE A 249 7.12 6.81 4.02
N TYR A 250 7.40 5.58 4.45
CA TYR A 250 7.71 4.44 3.59
C TYR A 250 6.50 3.85 2.87
N ASN A 251 5.28 4.24 3.27
CA ASN A 251 4.03 3.83 2.65
C ASN A 251 3.57 4.76 1.51
N SER A 252 4.29 5.86 1.28
CA SER A 252 3.88 6.97 0.40
C SER A 252 4.84 7.17 -0.77
N LEU A 253 4.54 8.09 -1.69
CA LEU A 253 5.44 8.39 -2.81
C LEU A 253 6.78 8.98 -2.33
N SER A 254 6.76 9.71 -1.21
CA SER A 254 7.96 10.21 -0.52
C SER A 254 8.98 9.14 -0.15
N ALA A 255 8.60 7.86 -0.12
CA ALA A 255 9.53 6.75 0.06
C ALA A 255 10.68 6.75 -0.97
N LEU A 256 10.49 7.41 -2.12
CA LEU A 256 11.53 7.65 -3.12
C LEU A 256 12.70 8.49 -2.59
N THR A 257 12.45 9.49 -1.73
CA THR A 257 13.52 10.33 -1.15
C THR A 257 14.37 9.55 -0.15
N GLU A 258 13.77 8.52 0.46
CA GLU A 258 14.43 7.65 1.43
C GLU A 258 15.11 6.42 0.81
N HIS A 259 14.95 6.19 -0.50
CA HIS A 259 15.43 4.99 -1.19
C HIS A 259 14.96 3.68 -0.53
N LYS A 260 13.79 3.72 0.12
CA LYS A 260 13.26 2.62 0.92
C LYS A 260 11.73 2.69 0.99
N ALA A 261 11.03 1.59 0.69
CA ALA A 261 9.57 1.57 0.67
C ALA A 261 8.98 0.26 1.20
N THR A 262 7.78 0.32 1.78
CA THR A 262 6.98 -0.87 2.10
C THR A 262 6.29 -1.40 0.84
N ALA A 263 5.65 -2.57 0.90
CA ALA A 263 4.85 -3.08 -0.22
C ALA A 263 3.79 -2.07 -0.70
N LEU A 264 3.21 -1.29 0.23
CA LEU A 264 2.25 -0.23 -0.08
C LEU A 264 2.91 0.95 -0.78
N GLY A 265 4.08 1.39 -0.30
CA GLY A 265 4.86 2.44 -0.97
C GLY A 265 5.23 2.05 -2.41
N TYR A 266 5.72 0.83 -2.63
CA TYR A 266 6.00 0.32 -3.98
C TYR A 266 4.75 0.33 -4.88
N ALA A 267 3.60 -0.12 -4.36
CA ALA A 267 2.36 -0.16 -5.13
C ALA A 267 1.86 1.24 -5.50
N LYS A 268 1.93 2.21 -4.57
CA LYS A 268 1.57 3.61 -4.84
C LYS A 268 2.50 4.25 -5.86
N ILE A 269 3.81 4.08 -5.71
CA ILE A 269 4.80 4.61 -6.66
C ILE A 269 4.57 4.03 -8.05
N LEU A 270 4.35 2.71 -8.16
CA LEU A 270 4.06 2.10 -9.44
C LEU A 270 2.74 2.63 -10.04
N SER A 271 1.70 2.79 -9.22
CA SER A 271 0.42 3.33 -9.70
C SER A 271 0.56 4.77 -10.20
N GLU A 272 1.34 5.61 -9.51
CA GLU A 272 1.63 6.98 -9.93
C GLU A 272 2.37 7.02 -11.28
N LEU A 273 3.44 6.22 -11.42
CA LEU A 273 4.21 6.13 -12.66
C LEU A 273 3.37 5.59 -13.83
N CYS A 274 2.52 4.59 -13.59
CA CYS A 274 1.56 4.10 -14.57
C CYS A 274 0.57 5.20 -15.00
N GLY A 275 0.02 5.94 -14.04
CA GLY A 275 -0.86 7.07 -14.29
C GLY A 275 -0.21 8.11 -15.20
N ARG A 276 1.00 8.57 -14.85
CA ARG A 276 1.80 9.50 -15.68
C ARG A 276 2.12 8.94 -17.08
N ALA A 277 2.25 7.63 -17.20
CA ALA A 277 2.47 6.94 -18.46
C ALA A 277 1.19 6.75 -19.31
N GLY A 278 0.03 7.20 -18.83
CA GLY A 278 -1.26 7.05 -19.51
C GLY A 278 -1.88 5.67 -19.35
N MET A 279 -1.58 5.00 -18.24
CA MET A 279 -2.09 3.67 -17.92
C MET A 279 -2.96 3.76 -16.67
N GLU A 280 -4.18 3.24 -16.75
CA GLU A 280 -5.07 3.17 -15.59
C GLU A 280 -4.52 2.18 -14.58
N SER A 281 -4.35 2.63 -13.34
CA SER A 281 -3.87 1.79 -12.25
C SER A 281 -4.43 2.23 -10.90
N HIS A 282 -4.45 1.31 -9.95
CA HIS A 282 -4.81 1.58 -8.56
C HIS A 282 -4.20 0.54 -7.63
N VAL A 283 -4.04 0.91 -6.37
CA VAL A 283 -3.62 -0.01 -5.30
C VAL A 283 -4.76 -0.97 -4.97
N VAL A 284 -4.46 -2.24 -4.66
CA VAL A 284 -5.44 -3.25 -4.22
C VAL A 284 -4.98 -3.87 -2.91
N LEU A 285 -5.74 -3.62 -1.85
CA LEU A 285 -5.47 -4.14 -0.51
C LEU A 285 -6.07 -5.52 -0.28
N GLY A 286 -5.42 -6.32 0.56
CA GLY A 286 -5.99 -7.57 1.02
C GLY A 286 -5.16 -8.28 2.07
N THR A 287 -5.55 -9.52 2.35
CA THR A 287 -4.86 -10.41 3.27
C THR A 287 -4.25 -11.56 2.50
N TRP A 288 -2.94 -11.76 2.64
CA TRP A 288 -2.19 -12.85 2.05
C TRP A 288 -2.54 -14.18 2.71
N ASN A 289 -2.92 -15.17 1.91
CA ASN A 289 -3.34 -16.48 2.36
C ASN A 289 -2.15 -17.46 2.44
N LYS A 290 -1.28 -17.30 3.44
CA LYS A 290 -0.12 -18.21 3.63
C LYS A 290 -0.53 -19.53 4.28
N SER A 291 -1.44 -19.49 5.26
CA SER A 291 -2.04 -20.66 5.94
C SER A 291 -3.28 -20.24 6.76
N ARG A 292 -4.11 -21.18 7.25
CA ARG A 292 -5.29 -20.87 8.09
C ARG A 292 -4.97 -20.08 9.38
N SER A 293 -3.71 -20.02 9.81
CA SER A 293 -3.28 -19.47 11.10
C SER A 293 -2.36 -18.25 11.00
N VAL A 294 -1.91 -17.87 9.79
CA VAL A 294 -1.07 -16.69 9.59
C VAL A 294 -1.65 -15.90 8.42
N GLN A 295 -2.29 -14.79 8.77
CA GLN A 295 -2.84 -13.79 7.87
C GLN A 295 -1.93 -12.57 7.94
N GLU A 296 -1.48 -12.10 6.79
CA GLU A 296 -0.58 -10.96 6.66
C GLU A 296 -1.23 -9.95 5.71
N SER A 297 -1.33 -8.69 6.13
CA SER A 297 -1.82 -7.63 5.24
C SER A 297 -0.85 -7.46 4.07
N TYR A 298 -1.39 -7.35 2.86
CA TYR A 298 -0.58 -7.22 1.67
C TYR A 298 -1.32 -6.44 0.58
N VAL A 299 -0.60 -6.12 -0.49
CA VAL A 299 -1.06 -5.19 -1.50
C VAL A 299 -0.50 -5.53 -2.87
N PHE A 300 -1.30 -5.29 -3.90
CA PHE A 300 -0.88 -5.27 -5.29
C PHE A 300 -1.12 -3.90 -5.90
N CYS A 301 -0.46 -3.60 -7.02
CA CYS A 301 -0.88 -2.54 -7.93
C CYS A 301 -1.65 -3.18 -9.10
N ALA A 302 -2.94 -2.90 -9.22
CA ALA A 302 -3.72 -3.28 -10.38
C ALA A 302 -3.46 -2.29 -11.52
N VAL A 303 -3.15 -2.81 -12.70
CA VAL A 303 -2.84 -2.02 -13.90
C VAL A 303 -3.66 -2.56 -15.08
N SER A 304 -4.34 -1.67 -15.79
CA SER A 304 -5.05 -2.00 -17.03
C SER A 304 -4.02 -2.22 -18.15
N MET A 305 -3.88 -3.45 -18.60
CA MET A 305 -2.96 -3.84 -19.69
C MET A 305 -3.62 -4.87 -20.59
N ASN A 306 -3.46 -4.75 -21.90
CA ASN A 306 -4.01 -5.66 -22.91
C ASN A 306 -5.53 -5.87 -22.78
N GLY A 307 -6.27 -4.85 -22.32
CA GLY A 307 -7.72 -4.91 -22.13
C GLY A 307 -8.19 -5.74 -20.92
N GLN A 308 -7.33 -5.97 -19.94
CA GLN A 308 -7.64 -6.69 -18.69
C GLN A 308 -6.90 -6.05 -17.52
N THR A 309 -7.39 -6.31 -16.31
CA THR A 309 -6.70 -5.92 -15.07
C THR A 309 -5.59 -6.92 -14.74
N ILE A 310 -4.37 -6.44 -14.64
CA ILE A 310 -3.20 -7.20 -14.22
C ILE A 310 -2.75 -6.71 -12.85
N TYR A 311 -2.61 -7.64 -11.91
CA TYR A 311 -2.15 -7.37 -10.56
C TYR A 311 -0.64 -7.53 -10.51
N VAL A 312 0.04 -6.50 -10.05
CA VAL A 312 1.50 -6.41 -10.02
C VAL A 312 2.00 -6.40 -8.57
N ASP A 313 2.84 -7.38 -8.20
CA ASP A 313 3.66 -7.30 -6.99
C ASP A 313 4.85 -6.39 -7.27
N ALA A 314 4.64 -5.09 -7.08
CA ALA A 314 5.65 -4.07 -7.33
C ALA A 314 6.92 -4.29 -6.48
N SER A 315 6.73 -4.66 -5.22
CA SER A 315 7.82 -4.88 -4.26
C SER A 315 8.62 -6.16 -4.51
N GLY A 316 7.99 -7.16 -5.13
CA GLY A 316 8.55 -8.51 -5.25
C GLY A 316 8.66 -9.26 -3.92
N ALA A 317 8.11 -8.74 -2.82
CA ALA A 317 8.28 -9.33 -1.49
C ALA A 317 7.61 -10.72 -1.37
N LYS A 318 6.63 -11.04 -2.22
CA LYS A 318 6.04 -12.39 -2.34
C LYS A 318 6.64 -13.21 -3.47
N GLY A 319 7.78 -12.79 -4.02
CA GLY A 319 8.45 -13.50 -5.12
C GLY A 319 8.64 -14.99 -4.87
N SER A 320 9.02 -15.40 -3.66
CA SER A 320 9.17 -16.84 -3.34
C SER A 320 7.85 -17.63 -3.42
N ASP A 321 6.74 -17.04 -2.96
CA ASP A 321 5.39 -17.63 -3.02
C ASP A 321 4.83 -17.62 -4.45
N LEU A 322 5.28 -16.66 -5.28
CA LEU A 322 4.84 -16.44 -6.65
C LEU A 322 5.77 -17.04 -7.72
N GLY A 323 6.78 -17.82 -7.33
CA GLY A 323 7.73 -18.41 -8.29
C GLY A 323 8.56 -17.36 -9.05
N ASN A 324 8.86 -16.24 -8.38
CA ASN A 324 9.53 -15.04 -8.86
C ASN A 324 8.77 -14.32 -9.99
N GLN A 325 7.45 -14.52 -10.10
CA GLN A 325 6.60 -13.70 -10.96
C GLN A 325 6.14 -12.45 -10.21
N LYS A 326 6.12 -11.32 -10.93
CA LYS A 326 5.54 -10.07 -10.44
C LYS A 326 4.17 -9.76 -11.05
N TYR A 327 3.74 -10.50 -12.08
CA TYR A 327 2.49 -10.24 -12.81
C TYR A 327 1.50 -11.38 -12.59
N LEU A 328 0.27 -11.03 -12.22
CA LEU A 328 -0.81 -11.97 -11.96
C LEU A 328 -2.08 -11.52 -12.70
N THR A 329 -2.81 -12.49 -13.25
CA THR A 329 -4.22 -12.30 -13.61
C THR A 329 -5.06 -12.15 -12.34
N GLN A 330 -6.29 -11.64 -12.48
CA GLN A 330 -7.24 -11.60 -11.37
C GLN A 330 -7.41 -12.96 -10.69
N GLN A 331 -7.57 -14.04 -11.47
CA GLN A 331 -7.73 -15.39 -10.92
C GLN A 331 -6.51 -15.85 -10.12
N GLU A 332 -5.30 -15.51 -10.56
CA GLU A 332 -4.08 -15.82 -9.83
C GLU A 332 -3.99 -14.97 -8.55
N ALA A 333 -4.27 -13.68 -8.62
CA ALA A 333 -4.25 -12.79 -7.47
C ALA A 333 -5.21 -13.26 -6.35
N VAL A 334 -6.46 -13.60 -6.68
CA VAL A 334 -7.45 -14.07 -5.68
C VAL A 334 -7.14 -15.45 -5.10
N ASN A 335 -6.32 -16.26 -5.78
CA ASN A 335 -5.83 -17.53 -5.23
C ASN A 335 -4.83 -17.29 -4.08
N HIS A 336 -4.14 -16.16 -4.09
CA HIS A 336 -3.11 -15.82 -3.10
C HIS A 336 -3.57 -14.81 -2.06
N MET A 337 -4.44 -13.87 -2.42
CA MET A 337 -4.85 -12.77 -1.56
C MET A 337 -6.37 -12.65 -1.52
N LYS A 338 -6.94 -12.53 -0.31
CA LYS A 338 -8.34 -12.15 -0.14
C LYS A 338 -8.41 -10.62 -0.12
N PHE A 339 -9.03 -10.01 -1.13
CA PHE A 339 -9.20 -8.56 -1.18
C PHE A 339 -10.14 -8.08 -0.07
N VAL A 340 -10.01 -6.81 0.32
CA VAL A 340 -10.90 -6.21 1.32
C VAL A 340 -12.34 -6.20 0.81
N GLU A 341 -13.31 -6.46 1.69
CA GLU A 341 -14.72 -6.67 1.30
C GLU A 341 -15.54 -5.37 1.24
N TYR A 342 -14.99 -4.25 1.69
CA TYR A 342 -15.70 -2.96 1.71
C TYR A 342 -15.55 -2.15 0.41
N PHE A 343 -14.86 -2.70 -0.60
CA PHE A 343 -14.79 -2.20 -1.99
C PHE A 343 -15.10 -3.32 -2.99
N VAL A 344 -15.46 -2.95 -4.21
CA VAL A 344 -15.71 -3.86 -5.34
C VAL A 344 -14.56 -3.72 -6.34
N TYR A 345 -13.90 -4.83 -6.64
CA TYR A 345 -12.72 -4.91 -7.52
C TYR A 345 -13.02 -5.61 -8.86
N ASP A 346 -14.27 -5.54 -9.32
CA ASP A 346 -14.80 -6.24 -10.51
C ASP A 346 -14.46 -5.55 -11.84
#